data_AF-A0A956RGF7-F1
#
_entry.id   AF-A0A956RGF7-F1
#
_cell.length_a   1.000
_cell.length_b   1.000
_cell.length_c   1.000
_cell.angle_alpha   90.00
_cell.angle_beta   90.00
_cell.angle_gamma   90.00
#
_symmetry.space_group_name_H-M   'P 1'
#
loop_
_entity.id
_entity.type
_entity.pdbx_description
1 polymer ?
#
loop_
_entity_poly.entity_id
_entity_poly.type
_entity_poly.pdbx_seq_one_letter_code
_entity_poly.pdbx_strand_id
1 'polypeptide(L)'
;MPRRSARARGLLLALSLGLAASACKREQEPAPPTTQAPAQAPDRPPADKDVMTYVSGTKQDAPKGAPADAEDDEAAGAPDDAARDEVQLVERDATLSSAEEALALVERAATEALGHDVELKISPALTSTWPPEDLALVYLVYPMVPIEGSLKVKVGTPIRIRVNLEDGAVETKKKLSASRVLKTLDMKRESSVVRQNLATSEQALINVLLRKRSVARSYRLLDGYREWFNANLEFMTDFSHRYPKAMRWFKDPTPSDAMP
;
A
#
# COMPACT_ATOMS: atom_id res chain seq x y z
N MET A 1 -8.32 -57.29 -42.59
CA MET A 1 -8.99 -58.45 -41.95
C MET A 1 -9.75 -57.97 -40.72
N PRO A 2 -11.08 -58.21 -40.61
CA PRO A 2 -11.91 -57.75 -39.50
C PRO A 2 -12.35 -58.91 -38.56
N ARG A 3 -12.35 -58.70 -37.24
CA ARG A 3 -13.10 -59.49 -36.22
C ARG A 3 -13.37 -58.56 -35.02
N ARG A 4 -14.59 -58.06 -34.78
CA ARG A 4 -15.83 -58.64 -34.18
C ARG A 4 -15.81 -58.82 -32.65
N SER A 5 -16.86 -58.24 -32.03
CA SER A 5 -17.59 -58.65 -30.78
C SER A 5 -16.96 -58.26 -29.44
N ALA A 6 -17.64 -57.92 -28.33
CA ALA A 6 -19.05 -57.98 -27.89
C ALA A 6 -19.26 -56.95 -26.72
N ARG A 7 -20.32 -56.13 -26.68
CA ARG A 7 -21.56 -56.24 -25.85
C ARG A 7 -21.45 -56.71 -24.38
N ALA A 8 -21.84 -55.83 -23.45
CA ALA A 8 -22.74 -56.01 -22.28
C ALA A 8 -23.00 -54.60 -21.70
N ARG A 9 -24.19 -53.97 -21.61
CA ARG A 9 -25.52 -54.27 -21.01
C ARG A 9 -25.49 -54.62 -19.51
N GLY A 10 -26.03 -53.70 -18.71
CA GLY A 10 -26.36 -53.82 -17.27
C GLY A 10 -26.41 -52.42 -16.65
N LEU A 11 -27.50 -51.64 -16.64
CA LEU A 11 -28.84 -51.80 -16.05
C LEU A 11 -28.93 -51.35 -14.57
N LEU A 12 -29.74 -50.31 -14.37
CA LEU A 12 -30.66 -49.98 -13.25
C LEU A 12 -30.20 -49.30 -11.93
N LEU A 13 -30.75 -48.09 -11.74
CA LEU A 13 -31.65 -47.59 -10.66
C LEU A 13 -31.19 -47.44 -9.19
N ALA A 14 -31.30 -46.21 -8.69
CA ALA A 14 -32.07 -45.74 -7.50
C ALA A 14 -31.64 -44.27 -7.25
N LEU A 15 -32.44 -43.20 -7.32
CA LEU A 15 -33.78 -42.86 -6.83
C LEU A 15 -33.90 -42.86 -5.30
N SER A 16 -33.62 -41.71 -4.69
CA SER A 16 -34.19 -41.33 -3.40
C SER A 16 -34.25 -39.81 -3.27
N LEU A 17 -35.47 -39.31 -3.50
CA LEU A 17 -36.03 -38.04 -3.01
C LEU A 17 -35.89 -37.96 -1.48
N GLY A 18 -35.55 -36.77 -0.99
CA GLY A 18 -35.63 -36.41 0.42
C GLY A 18 -36.08 -34.96 0.57
N LEU A 19 -37.37 -34.73 0.34
CA LEU A 19 -38.06 -33.48 0.63
C LEU A 19 -38.45 -33.49 2.12
N ALA A 20 -37.98 -32.52 2.91
CA ALA A 20 -38.51 -32.26 4.24
C ALA A 20 -38.74 -30.76 4.39
N ALA A 21 -39.97 -30.35 4.09
CA ALA A 21 -40.54 -29.08 4.48
C ALA A 21 -41.09 -29.23 5.91
N SER A 22 -40.56 -28.45 6.86
CA SER A 22 -41.21 -28.20 8.15
C SER A 22 -41.77 -26.79 8.13
N ALA A 23 -43.10 -26.73 8.24
CA ALA A 23 -43.91 -25.54 8.25
C ALA A 23 -44.07 -24.94 9.66
N CYS A 24 -44.27 -23.62 9.68
CA CYS A 24 -45.23 -22.89 10.49
C CYS A 24 -45.05 -22.73 12.03
N LYS A 25 -44.83 -21.45 12.37
CA LYS A 25 -45.73 -20.59 13.19
C LYS A 25 -45.23 -20.21 14.59
N ARG A 26 -45.61 -18.97 14.98
CA ARG A 26 -45.62 -18.35 16.33
C ARG A 26 -44.40 -17.46 16.64
N GLU A 27 -44.49 -16.21 17.11
CA GLU A 27 -45.56 -15.33 17.62
C GLU A 27 -45.08 -13.88 17.43
N GLN A 28 -46.02 -12.95 17.24
CA GLN A 28 -45.81 -11.50 17.16
C GLN A 28 -46.07 -10.88 18.54
N GLU A 29 -45.08 -10.12 19.04
CA GLU A 29 -45.08 -9.01 20.05
C GLU A 29 -45.92 -9.09 21.36
N PRO A 30 -45.39 -8.56 22.47
CA PRO A 30 -45.53 -7.11 22.68
C PRO A 30 -44.26 -6.43 23.26
N ALA A 31 -44.04 -5.18 22.85
CA ALA A 31 -43.17 -4.25 23.57
C ALA A 31 -43.72 -3.93 24.98
N PRO A 32 -42.83 -3.68 25.95
CA PRO A 32 -43.18 -2.73 27.01
C PRO A 32 -41.99 -1.78 27.34
N PRO A 33 -42.19 -0.81 28.24
CA PRO A 33 -42.58 0.56 27.96
C PRO A 33 -41.40 1.54 27.87
N THR A 34 -41.66 2.68 27.24
CA THR A 34 -40.88 3.92 27.32
C THR A 34 -40.51 4.24 28.79
N THR A 35 -39.23 4.18 29.12
CA THR A 35 -38.68 4.82 30.32
C THR A 35 -37.93 6.08 29.89
N GLN A 36 -38.32 7.19 30.51
CA GLN A 36 -37.79 8.53 30.28
C GLN A 36 -36.28 8.61 30.44
N ALA A 37 -35.71 9.50 29.63
CA ALA A 37 -34.33 9.95 29.68
C ALA A 37 -33.90 10.45 31.07
N PRO A 38 -32.66 10.18 31.47
CA PRO A 38 -31.88 11.10 32.29
C PRO A 38 -30.98 11.96 31.39
N ALA A 39 -31.19 13.27 31.51
CA ALA A 39 -30.25 14.38 31.38
C ALA A 39 -29.02 14.21 30.47
N GLN A 40 -28.98 15.08 29.46
CA GLN A 40 -27.79 15.48 28.72
C GLN A 40 -26.59 15.70 29.68
N ALA A 41 -25.51 14.96 29.43
CA ALA A 41 -24.16 15.34 29.82
C ALA A 41 -23.46 15.94 28.58
N PRO A 42 -22.65 16.99 28.76
CA PRO A 42 -22.26 17.90 27.67
C PRO A 42 -21.39 17.22 26.61
N ASP A 43 -21.60 17.68 25.37
CA ASP A 43 -20.81 17.39 24.18
C ASP A 43 -19.32 17.27 24.49
N ARG A 44 -18.82 16.03 24.52
CA ARG A 44 -17.41 15.79 24.22
C ARG A 44 -17.28 15.89 22.71
N PRO A 45 -16.43 16.79 22.18
CA PRO A 45 -16.15 16.80 20.75
C PRO A 45 -15.63 15.42 20.35
N PRO A 46 -16.00 14.91 19.16
CA PRO A 46 -15.47 13.64 18.69
C PRO A 46 -13.94 13.73 18.68
N ALA A 47 -13.31 12.72 19.28
CA ALA A 47 -11.87 12.54 19.25
C ALA A 47 -11.36 12.78 17.82
N ASP A 48 -10.37 13.66 17.71
CA ASP A 48 -9.70 14.02 16.48
C ASP A 48 -9.52 12.78 15.62
N LYS A 49 -10.27 12.74 14.51
CA LYS A 49 -9.83 11.97 13.37
C LYS A 49 -8.65 12.75 12.85
N ASP A 50 -7.45 12.25 13.09
CA ASP A 50 -6.26 12.61 12.31
C ASP A 50 -6.60 12.35 10.84
N VAL A 51 -7.23 13.33 10.20
CA VAL A 51 -7.30 13.41 8.76
C VAL A 51 -5.86 13.75 8.37
N MET A 52 -5.11 12.70 8.06
CA MET A 52 -3.73 12.76 7.57
C MET A 52 -3.72 13.38 6.17
N THR A 53 -4.18 14.63 6.05
CA THR A 53 -3.96 15.47 4.88
C THR A 53 -2.64 16.18 5.11
N TYR A 54 -1.59 15.72 4.46
CA TYR A 54 -0.29 16.38 4.53
C TYR A 54 -0.32 17.66 3.69
N VAL A 55 -0.22 18.81 4.36
CA VAL A 55 -0.06 20.10 3.70
C VAL A 55 1.42 20.45 3.72
N SER A 56 2.03 20.61 2.54
CA SER A 56 3.41 21.12 2.44
C SER A 56 3.47 22.53 3.01
N GLY A 57 4.09 22.69 4.18
CA GLY A 57 4.38 24.01 4.73
C GLY A 57 5.60 24.62 4.05
N THR A 58 5.39 25.60 3.16
CA THR A 58 6.40 26.63 2.91
C THR A 58 6.34 27.60 4.08
N LYS A 59 7.39 27.64 4.93
CA LYS A 59 7.50 28.64 6.00
C LYS A 59 7.41 30.05 5.39
N GLN A 60 6.46 30.83 5.87
CA GLN A 60 6.37 32.27 5.65
C GLN A 60 6.41 32.93 7.03
N ASP A 61 7.36 33.84 7.25
CA ASP A 61 7.15 35.06 8.03
C ASP A 61 8.27 36.09 7.76
N ALA A 62 7.84 37.33 7.54
CA ALA A 62 8.58 38.51 7.06
C ALA A 62 9.16 39.36 8.23
N PRO A 63 9.81 40.54 7.99
CA PRO A 63 8.99 41.76 7.86
C PRO A 63 9.53 42.90 6.96
N LYS A 64 8.56 43.63 6.38
CA LYS A 64 8.45 45.07 6.04
C LYS A 64 9.70 45.98 6.05
N GLY A 65 9.91 46.68 4.92
CA GLY A 65 10.55 48.00 4.85
C GLY A 65 11.16 48.32 3.48
N ALA A 66 10.50 49.11 2.65
CA ALA A 66 11.11 49.81 1.50
C ALA A 66 11.63 51.19 1.97
N PRO A 67 12.60 51.83 1.30
CA PRO A 67 12.37 52.37 -0.05
C PRO A 67 13.51 52.14 -1.06
N ALA A 68 13.19 52.52 -2.30
CA ALA A 68 14.01 52.51 -3.50
C ALA A 68 15.32 53.30 -3.38
N ASP A 69 16.39 52.82 -4.02
CA ASP A 69 17.15 53.55 -5.04
C ASP A 69 18.27 52.67 -5.63
N ALA A 70 18.44 52.82 -6.95
CA ALA A 70 19.64 52.62 -7.76
C ALA A 70 20.22 51.20 -8.00
N GLU A 71 20.47 51.01 -9.29
CA GLU A 71 21.08 49.88 -9.99
C GLU A 71 22.51 49.60 -9.51
N ASP A 72 22.87 48.31 -9.39
CA ASP A 72 24.17 47.86 -9.86
C ASP A 72 24.13 46.36 -10.19
N ASP A 73 24.68 46.07 -11.37
CA ASP A 73 24.78 44.78 -12.03
C ASP A 73 26.05 44.08 -11.51
N GLU A 74 25.92 43.14 -10.59
CA GLU A 74 26.93 42.09 -10.40
C GLU A 74 26.28 40.77 -10.00
N ALA A 75 26.32 39.84 -10.95
CA ALA A 75 26.14 38.41 -10.72
C ALA A 75 27.27 37.88 -9.82
N ALA A 76 27.20 38.16 -8.52
CA ALA A 76 28.01 37.50 -7.51
C ALA A 76 27.32 36.17 -7.14
N GLY A 77 28.00 35.08 -7.48
CA GLY A 77 27.49 33.71 -7.40
C GLY A 77 26.79 33.39 -6.08
N ALA A 78 25.61 32.79 -6.21
CA ALA A 78 25.04 32.00 -5.14
C ALA A 78 26.10 30.96 -4.72
N PRO A 79 26.45 30.83 -3.43
CA PRO A 79 27.25 29.71 -3.00
C PRO A 79 26.43 28.45 -3.28
N ASP A 80 26.97 27.63 -4.18
CA ASP A 80 26.53 26.28 -4.46
C ASP A 80 26.81 25.44 -3.20
N ASP A 81 25.94 25.58 -2.20
CA ASP A 81 25.93 24.80 -0.96
C ASP A 81 25.48 23.34 -1.21
N ALA A 82 25.72 22.83 -2.43
CA ALA A 82 25.57 21.43 -2.82
C ALA A 82 26.78 20.57 -2.43
N ALA A 83 27.74 21.13 -1.68
CA ALA A 83 28.94 20.44 -1.20
C ALA A 83 28.83 19.93 0.25
N ARG A 84 27.68 19.35 0.63
CA ARG A 84 27.59 18.58 1.88
C ARG A 84 27.10 17.15 1.59
N ASP A 85 27.97 16.21 1.93
CA ASP A 85 27.83 14.74 1.88
C ASP A 85 27.78 14.08 0.50
N GLU A 86 28.91 14.12 -0.21
CA GLU A 86 29.33 12.93 -0.97
C GLU A 86 29.94 11.92 -0.01
N VAL A 87 29.07 11.25 0.77
CA VAL A 87 29.44 9.97 1.34
C VAL A 87 29.85 9.08 0.17
N GLN A 88 31.09 8.56 0.19
CA GLN A 88 31.50 7.55 -0.79
C GLN A 88 30.58 6.35 -0.64
N LEU A 89 29.63 6.24 -1.56
CA LEU A 89 28.72 5.13 -1.60
C LEU A 89 29.45 3.97 -2.27
N VAL A 90 29.72 2.93 -1.49
CA VAL A 90 30.13 1.64 -2.06
C VAL A 90 28.86 0.99 -2.61
N GLU A 91 28.74 0.95 -3.94
CA GLU A 91 27.64 0.27 -4.62
C GLU A 91 27.56 -1.20 -4.17
N ARG A 92 26.34 -1.71 -4.04
CA ARG A 92 26.10 -3.11 -3.68
C ARG A 92 25.71 -3.89 -4.91
N ASP A 93 26.31 -5.07 -5.07
CA ASP A 93 25.93 -6.00 -6.12
C ASP A 93 24.50 -6.50 -5.91
N ALA A 94 23.74 -6.61 -7.00
CA ALA A 94 22.38 -7.10 -6.97
C ALA A 94 21.98 -7.73 -8.30
N THR A 95 21.26 -8.85 -8.21
CA THR A 95 20.64 -9.50 -9.37
C THR A 95 19.48 -8.67 -9.91
N LEU A 96 18.71 -8.02 -9.02
CA LEU A 96 17.59 -7.14 -9.40
C LEU A 96 17.98 -5.68 -9.22
N SER A 97 17.81 -4.90 -10.29
CA SER A 97 18.10 -3.47 -10.26
C SER A 97 16.97 -2.60 -10.84
N SER A 98 15.87 -3.22 -11.27
CA SER A 98 14.70 -2.54 -11.82
C SER A 98 13.46 -2.74 -10.95
N ALA A 99 12.69 -1.67 -10.76
CA ALA A 99 11.39 -1.72 -10.08
C ALA A 99 10.38 -2.59 -10.84
N GLU A 100 10.43 -2.58 -12.18
CA GLU A 100 9.56 -3.38 -13.04
C GLU A 100 9.82 -4.89 -12.86
N GLU A 101 11.09 -5.29 -12.78
CA GLU A 101 11.48 -6.69 -12.53
C GLU A 101 11.03 -7.17 -11.15
N ALA A 102 11.21 -6.33 -10.12
CA ALA A 102 10.77 -6.61 -8.77
C ALA A 102 9.23 -6.74 -8.71
N LEU A 103 8.50 -5.84 -9.37
CA LEU A 103 7.04 -5.89 -9.43
C LEU A 103 6.53 -7.15 -10.17
N ALA A 104 7.17 -7.52 -11.28
CA ALA A 104 6.82 -8.75 -12.01
C ALA A 104 7.03 -10.02 -11.16
N LEU A 105 8.05 -10.04 -10.30
CA LEU A 105 8.24 -11.11 -9.31
C LEU A 105 7.12 -11.14 -8.27
N VAL A 106 6.69 -9.98 -7.79
CA VAL A 106 5.59 -9.84 -6.83
C VAL A 106 4.27 -10.31 -7.43
N GLU A 107 3.95 -9.88 -8.66
CA GLU A 107 2.75 -10.28 -9.39
C GLU A 107 2.69 -11.80 -9.54
N ARG A 108 3.77 -12.41 -10.03
CA ARG A 108 3.86 -13.87 -10.18
C ARG A 108 3.68 -14.60 -8.84
N ALA A 109 4.37 -14.15 -7.79
CA ALA A 109 4.26 -14.77 -6.46
C ALA A 109 2.87 -14.59 -5.85
N ALA A 110 2.21 -13.45 -6.10
CA ALA A 110 0.85 -13.20 -5.66
C ALA A 110 -0.15 -14.10 -6.39
N THR A 111 -0.01 -14.23 -7.71
CA THR A 111 -0.83 -15.13 -8.53
C THR A 111 -0.66 -16.58 -8.10
N GLU A 112 0.56 -17.04 -7.82
CA GLU A 112 0.80 -18.39 -7.28
C GLU A 112 0.17 -18.58 -5.89
N ALA A 113 0.18 -17.53 -5.06
CA ALA A 113 -0.35 -17.60 -3.70
C ALA A 113 -1.87 -17.52 -3.61
N LEU A 114 -2.53 -16.77 -4.50
CA LEU A 114 -3.94 -16.39 -4.42
C LEU A 114 -4.80 -16.93 -5.57
N GLY A 115 -4.18 -17.37 -6.67
CA GLY A 115 -4.86 -17.82 -7.89
C GLY A 115 -4.87 -16.74 -9.00
N HIS A 116 -5.16 -17.18 -10.24
CA HIS A 116 -5.16 -16.32 -11.43
C HIS A 116 -6.41 -15.44 -11.57
N ASP A 117 -7.53 -15.82 -10.94
CA ASP A 117 -8.83 -15.15 -11.13
C ASP A 117 -9.13 -14.09 -10.07
N VAL A 118 -8.18 -13.79 -9.19
CA VAL A 118 -8.36 -12.83 -8.10
C VAL A 118 -7.79 -11.49 -8.53
N GLU A 119 -8.61 -10.44 -8.50
CA GLU A 119 -8.13 -9.08 -8.72
C GLU A 119 -7.22 -8.66 -7.56
N LEU A 120 -6.05 -8.09 -7.86
CA LEU A 120 -5.05 -7.76 -6.86
C LEU A 120 -4.79 -6.26 -6.83
N LYS A 121 -4.71 -5.70 -5.63
CA LYS A 121 -4.10 -4.39 -5.40
C LYS A 121 -2.73 -4.61 -4.75
N ILE A 122 -1.69 -4.26 -5.47
CA ILE A 122 -0.31 -4.30 -4.98
C ILE A 122 0.01 -2.91 -4.42
N SER A 123 0.58 -2.88 -3.22
CA SER A 123 1.06 -1.64 -2.64
C SER A 123 2.38 -1.18 -3.25
N PRO A 124 2.76 0.09 -3.03
CA PRO A 124 4.13 0.53 -3.20
C PRO A 124 5.14 -0.35 -2.44
N ALA A 125 6.35 -0.46 -2.97
CA ALA A 125 7.47 -1.17 -2.35
C ALA A 125 7.93 -0.52 -1.04
N LEU A 126 8.12 -1.28 0.03
CA LEU A 126 8.64 -0.74 1.29
C LEU A 126 9.96 -1.39 1.67
N THR A 127 10.73 -0.70 2.50
CA THR A 127 11.84 -1.31 3.23
C THR A 127 11.32 -1.87 4.55
N SER A 128 11.99 -2.85 5.12
CA SER A 128 11.57 -3.41 6.41
C SER A 128 11.74 -2.40 7.55
N THR A 129 12.80 -1.58 7.45
CA THR A 129 13.16 -0.48 8.34
C THR A 129 13.68 0.71 7.54
N TRP A 130 13.63 1.90 8.15
CA TRP A 130 14.29 3.10 7.62
C TRP A 130 15.25 3.67 8.68
N PRO A 131 16.52 3.96 8.33
CA PRO A 131 17.16 3.71 7.03
C PRO A 131 17.22 2.21 6.70
N PRO A 132 17.32 1.85 5.41
CA PRO A 132 17.31 0.44 5.01
C PRO A 132 18.65 -0.24 5.34
N GLU A 133 18.57 -1.35 6.05
CA GLU A 133 19.72 -2.19 6.36
C GLU A 133 19.82 -3.38 5.40
N ASP A 134 18.66 -3.91 4.99
CA ASP A 134 18.52 -5.05 4.10
C ASP A 134 18.28 -4.66 2.64
N LEU A 135 18.85 -5.45 1.72
CA LEU A 135 18.61 -5.34 0.28
C LEU A 135 17.29 -6.00 -0.11
N ALA A 136 16.20 -5.65 0.57
CA ALA A 136 14.91 -6.27 0.33
C ALA A 136 13.78 -5.25 0.22
N LEU A 137 12.88 -5.52 -0.72
CA LEU A 137 11.62 -4.81 -0.90
C LEU A 137 10.48 -5.64 -0.31
N VAL A 138 9.55 -4.97 0.36
CA VAL A 138 8.37 -5.57 0.99
C VAL A 138 7.13 -4.97 0.34
N TYR A 139 6.30 -5.84 -0.20
CA TYR A 139 5.02 -5.51 -0.81
C TYR A 139 3.89 -6.13 0.02
N LEU A 140 2.79 -5.40 0.19
CA LEU A 140 1.52 -6.00 0.57
C LEU A 140 0.64 -6.15 -0.66
N VAL A 141 0.08 -7.34 -0.80
CA VAL A 141 -0.88 -7.63 -1.85
C VAL A 141 -2.23 -7.89 -1.22
N TYR A 142 -3.21 -7.11 -1.67
CA TYR A 142 -4.58 -7.15 -1.20
C TYR A 142 -5.45 -7.81 -2.25
N PRO A 143 -5.99 -9.02 -2.00
CA PRO A 143 -6.99 -9.61 -2.88
C PRO A 143 -8.28 -8.80 -2.81
N MET A 144 -8.84 -8.47 -3.97
CA MET A 144 -10.08 -7.73 -4.13
C MET A 144 -11.14 -8.65 -4.72
N VAL A 145 -12.32 -8.66 -4.10
CA VAL A 145 -13.47 -9.44 -4.56
C VAL A 145 -14.60 -8.47 -4.91
N PRO A 146 -15.08 -8.45 -6.16
CA PRO A 146 -16.20 -7.60 -6.54
C PRO A 146 -17.45 -7.99 -5.77
N ILE A 147 -18.22 -7.00 -5.35
CA ILE A 147 -19.54 -7.21 -4.76
C ILE A 147 -20.56 -7.11 -5.88
N GLU A 148 -21.30 -8.19 -6.13
CA GLU A 148 -22.33 -8.21 -7.17
C GLU A 148 -23.30 -7.04 -7.05
N GLY A 149 -23.53 -6.33 -8.16
CA GLY A 149 -24.44 -5.18 -8.19
C GLY A 149 -23.90 -3.90 -7.53
N SER A 150 -22.61 -3.85 -7.17
CA SER A 150 -21.98 -2.65 -6.58
C SER A 150 -20.68 -2.27 -7.29
N LEU A 151 -20.35 -0.98 -7.28
CA LEU A 151 -19.02 -0.49 -7.67
C LEU A 151 -17.96 -0.71 -6.57
N LYS A 152 -18.37 -1.36 -5.46
CA LYS A 152 -17.53 -1.62 -4.30
C LYS A 152 -16.88 -3.00 -4.39
N VAL A 153 -15.66 -3.07 -3.89
CA VAL A 153 -14.92 -4.32 -3.70
C VAL A 153 -14.75 -4.63 -2.22
N LYS A 154 -14.85 -5.91 -1.89
CA LYS A 154 -14.45 -6.44 -0.59
C LYS A 154 -12.96 -6.71 -0.60
N VAL A 155 -12.24 -6.16 0.37
CA VAL A 155 -10.81 -6.42 0.54
C VAL A 155 -10.64 -7.70 1.36
N GLY A 156 -9.97 -8.68 0.79
CA GLY A 156 -9.65 -9.94 1.45
C GLY A 156 -8.44 -9.82 2.39
N THR A 157 -7.94 -10.96 2.84
CA THR A 157 -6.79 -11.00 3.73
C THR A 157 -5.50 -10.70 2.96
N PRO A 158 -4.74 -9.66 3.33
CA PRO A 158 -3.50 -9.35 2.61
C PRO A 158 -2.43 -10.40 2.84
N ILE A 159 -1.53 -10.51 1.87
CA ILE A 159 -0.30 -11.29 1.97
C ILE A 159 0.91 -10.34 1.94
N ARG A 160 2.00 -10.75 2.59
CA ARG A 160 3.27 -10.04 2.50
C ARG A 160 4.17 -10.79 1.53
N ILE A 161 4.70 -10.08 0.54
CA ILE A 161 5.72 -10.58 -0.37
C ILE A 161 6.98 -9.78 -0.12
N ARG A 162 8.09 -10.46 0.12
CA ARG A 162 9.41 -9.84 0.26
C ARG A 162 10.26 -10.30 -0.92
N VAL A 163 10.88 -9.35 -1.61
CA VAL A 163 11.79 -9.59 -2.74
C VAL A 163 13.18 -9.18 -2.30
N ASN A 164 14.13 -10.11 -2.31
CA ASN A 164 15.53 -9.82 -2.09
C ASN A 164 16.16 -9.35 -3.42
N LEU A 165 16.82 -8.19 -3.40
CA LEU A 165 17.46 -7.60 -4.57
C LEU A 165 18.78 -8.29 -4.92
N GLU A 166 19.46 -8.87 -3.93
CA GLU A 166 20.77 -9.49 -4.11
C GLU A 166 20.71 -10.75 -5.00
N ASP A 167 19.81 -11.68 -4.68
CA ASP A 167 19.66 -12.98 -5.33
C ASP A 167 18.35 -13.13 -6.13
N GLY A 168 17.44 -12.16 -6.04
CA GLY A 168 16.11 -12.24 -6.65
C GLY A 168 15.15 -13.19 -5.93
N ALA A 169 15.48 -13.65 -4.72
CA ALA A 169 14.63 -14.57 -3.97
C ALA A 169 13.33 -13.89 -3.51
N VAL A 170 12.23 -14.65 -3.57
CA VAL A 170 10.90 -14.16 -3.19
C VAL A 170 10.37 -14.96 -2.00
N GLU A 171 10.13 -14.28 -0.89
CA GLU A 171 9.51 -14.86 0.31
C GLU A 171 8.05 -14.42 0.39
N THR A 172 7.13 -15.38 0.29
CA THR A 172 5.70 -15.11 0.46
C THR A 172 5.22 -15.57 1.82
N LYS A 173 4.79 -14.61 2.65
CA LYS A 173 4.10 -14.90 3.92
C LYS A 173 2.60 -14.85 3.67
N LYS A 174 2.02 -16.04 3.48
CA LYS A 174 0.58 -16.22 3.35
C LYS A 174 -0.12 -15.87 4.68
N LYS A 175 -1.26 -15.18 4.60
CA LYS A 175 -2.18 -14.86 5.71
C LYS A 175 -1.63 -13.89 6.76
N LEU A 176 -1.55 -12.61 6.44
CA LEU A 176 -1.49 -11.58 7.48
C LEU A 176 -2.84 -11.50 8.22
N SER A 177 -2.89 -10.81 9.35
CA SER A 177 -4.17 -10.46 9.96
C SER A 177 -5.00 -9.62 8.99
N ALA A 178 -6.30 -9.90 8.87
CA ALA A 178 -7.21 -9.10 8.07
C ALA A 178 -7.13 -7.62 8.49
N SER A 179 -7.27 -6.71 7.52
CA SER A 179 -7.26 -5.28 7.84
C SER A 179 -8.44 -4.93 8.73
N ARG A 180 -8.18 -4.12 9.75
CA ARG A 180 -9.25 -3.52 10.57
C ARG A 180 -9.95 -2.38 9.83
N VAL A 181 -9.25 -1.78 8.86
CA VAL A 181 -9.66 -0.56 8.13
C VAL A 181 -10.23 -0.92 6.76
N LEU A 182 -9.53 -1.78 6.01
CA LEU A 182 -9.89 -2.18 4.66
C LEU A 182 -10.88 -3.35 4.68
N LYS A 183 -12.18 -3.04 4.70
CA LYS A 183 -13.26 -4.04 4.56
C LYS A 183 -13.92 -3.95 3.19
N THR A 184 -14.34 -2.74 2.81
CA THR A 184 -15.00 -2.45 1.54
C THR A 184 -14.45 -1.14 1.01
N LEU A 185 -14.14 -1.08 -0.28
CA LEU A 185 -13.60 0.10 -0.95
C LEU A 185 -14.38 0.40 -2.22
N ASP A 186 -14.46 1.67 -2.57
CA ASP A 186 -14.85 2.09 -3.92
C ASP A 186 -13.63 1.93 -4.83
N MET A 187 -13.74 1.15 -5.91
CA MET A 187 -12.65 1.05 -6.87
C MET A 187 -12.46 2.38 -7.58
N LYS A 188 -11.31 3.02 -7.32
CA LYS A 188 -10.85 4.17 -8.07
C LYS A 188 -9.62 3.76 -8.85
N ARG A 189 -9.66 4.03 -10.16
CA ARG A 189 -8.47 3.91 -11.00
C ARG A 189 -7.52 5.05 -10.66
N GLU A 190 -6.26 4.75 -10.36
CA GLU A 190 -5.27 5.81 -10.20
C GLU A 190 -5.03 6.57 -11.50
N SER A 191 -4.69 7.86 -11.37
CA SER A 191 -4.27 8.65 -12.52
C SER A 191 -2.97 8.07 -13.11
N SER A 192 -2.76 8.29 -14.41
CA SER A 192 -1.51 7.90 -15.07
C SER A 192 -0.29 8.57 -14.42
N VAL A 193 -0.44 9.83 -14.01
CA VAL A 193 0.61 10.62 -13.35
C VAL A 193 1.02 9.98 -12.02
N VAL A 194 0.05 9.62 -11.16
CA VAL A 194 0.35 8.98 -9.87
C VAL A 194 1.08 7.65 -10.07
N ARG A 195 0.69 6.85 -11.08
CA ARG A 195 1.38 5.58 -11.39
C ARG A 195 2.81 5.79 -11.89
N GLN A 196 3.03 6.78 -12.76
CA GLN A 196 4.36 7.11 -13.27
C GLN A 196 5.28 7.65 -12.17
N ASN A 197 4.75 8.51 -11.31
CA ASN A 197 5.50 9.07 -10.18
C ASN A 197 5.86 7.97 -9.18
N LEU A 198 4.93 7.06 -8.87
CA LEU A 198 5.22 5.90 -8.05
C LEU A 198 6.33 5.02 -8.65
N ALA A 199 6.26 4.68 -9.94
CA ALA A 199 7.29 3.87 -10.59
C ALA A 199 8.69 4.54 -10.51
N THR A 200 8.74 5.85 -10.69
CA THR A 200 9.97 6.65 -10.53
C THR A 200 10.48 6.58 -9.09
N SER A 201 9.58 6.66 -8.10
CA SER A 201 9.92 6.54 -6.69
C SER A 201 10.41 5.15 -6.30
N GLU A 202 9.81 4.09 -6.84
CA GLU A 202 10.26 2.72 -6.59
C GLU A 202 11.66 2.48 -7.16
N GLN A 203 11.93 2.98 -8.36
CA GLN A 203 13.27 2.92 -8.92
C GLN A 203 14.28 3.73 -8.09
N ALA A 204 13.88 4.90 -7.60
CA ALA A 204 14.71 5.70 -6.71
C ALA A 204 15.02 4.97 -5.40
N LEU A 205 14.02 4.28 -4.82
CA LEU A 205 14.22 3.45 -3.63
C LEU A 205 15.22 2.33 -3.87
N ILE A 206 15.12 1.61 -4.98
CA ILE A 206 16.11 0.58 -5.36
C ILE A 206 17.51 1.19 -5.47
N ASN A 207 17.64 2.35 -6.12
CA ASN A 207 18.94 3.01 -6.24
C ASN A 207 19.53 3.43 -4.88
N VAL A 208 18.68 3.80 -3.91
CA VAL A 208 19.10 4.04 -2.52
C VAL A 208 19.58 2.75 -1.86
N LEU A 209 18.83 1.66 -2.00
CA LEU A 209 19.18 0.36 -1.43
C LEU A 209 20.51 -0.18 -1.97
N LEU A 210 20.71 -0.05 -3.28
CA LEU A 210 21.94 -0.45 -3.98
C LEU A 210 23.08 0.55 -3.78
N ARG A 211 22.87 1.62 -3.01
CA ARG A 211 23.84 2.70 -2.78
C ARG A 211 24.33 3.36 -4.07
N LYS A 212 23.55 3.32 -5.15
CA LYS A 212 23.80 4.09 -6.38
C LYS A 212 23.45 5.57 -6.22
N ARG A 213 22.65 5.89 -5.19
CA ARG A 213 22.25 7.26 -4.86
C ARG A 213 22.10 7.43 -3.36
N SER A 214 22.43 8.62 -2.85
CA SER A 214 22.20 8.95 -1.44
C SER A 214 20.70 9.16 -1.16
N VAL A 215 20.31 8.94 0.09
CA VAL A 215 18.96 9.23 0.57
C VAL A 215 18.61 10.71 0.34
N ALA A 216 19.51 11.63 0.69
CA ALA A 216 19.31 13.07 0.55
C ALA A 216 18.98 13.48 -0.90
N ARG A 217 19.71 12.94 -1.88
CA ARG A 217 19.46 13.21 -3.32
C ARG A 217 18.18 12.53 -3.85
N SER A 218 17.71 11.48 -3.18
CA SER A 218 16.52 10.72 -3.62
C SER A 218 15.22 11.24 -3.03
N TYR A 219 15.29 12.13 -2.04
CA TYR A 219 14.14 12.52 -1.24
C TYR A 219 12.96 13.05 -2.08
N ARG A 220 13.22 13.99 -3.00
CA ARG A 220 12.21 14.51 -3.93
C ARG A 220 11.61 13.44 -4.86
N LEU A 221 12.40 12.43 -5.20
CA LEU A 221 11.94 11.36 -6.09
C LEU A 221 11.09 10.34 -5.33
N LEU A 222 11.21 10.26 -4.01
CA LEU A 222 10.36 9.43 -3.17
C LEU A 222 8.98 10.06 -2.90
N ASP A 223 8.74 11.32 -3.30
CA ASP A 223 7.44 11.98 -3.13
C ASP A 223 6.30 11.28 -3.91
N GLY A 224 6.59 10.49 -4.95
CA GLY A 224 5.57 9.70 -5.65
C GLY A 224 4.87 8.66 -4.76
N TYR A 225 5.53 8.18 -3.70
CA TYR A 225 4.84 7.40 -2.67
C TYR A 225 3.81 8.22 -1.89
N ARG A 226 4.12 9.49 -1.58
CA ARG A 226 3.18 10.38 -0.87
C ARG A 226 1.97 10.65 -1.72
N GLU A 227 2.18 10.91 -3.01
CA GLU A 227 1.08 11.05 -3.97
C GLU A 227 0.22 9.79 -4.03
N TRP A 228 0.83 8.62 -4.09
CA TRP A 228 0.09 7.35 -4.09
C TRP A 228 -0.71 7.16 -2.79
N PHE A 229 -0.11 7.40 -1.63
CA PHE A 229 -0.80 7.26 -0.34
C PHE A 229 -1.91 8.29 -0.14
N ASN A 230 -1.73 9.52 -0.62
CA ASN A 230 -2.77 10.55 -0.62
C ASN A 230 -3.94 10.16 -1.51
N ALA A 231 -3.68 9.47 -2.63
CA ALA A 231 -4.73 8.92 -3.49
C ALA A 231 -5.39 7.66 -2.90
N ASN A 232 -4.76 6.99 -1.94
CA ASN A 232 -5.13 5.69 -1.37
C ASN A 232 -5.07 5.72 0.18
N LEU A 233 -5.77 6.67 0.81
CA LEU A 233 -5.68 6.94 2.26
C LEU A 233 -6.03 5.73 3.14
N GLU A 234 -6.96 4.90 2.70
CA GLU A 234 -7.37 3.71 3.42
C GLU A 234 -6.22 2.69 3.49
N PHE A 235 -5.46 2.56 2.40
CA PHE A 235 -4.25 1.73 2.37
C PHE A 235 -3.17 2.33 3.25
N MET A 236 -2.91 3.65 3.16
CA MET A 236 -1.94 4.33 4.03
C MET A 236 -2.21 4.05 5.51
N THR A 237 -3.48 4.08 5.92
CA THR A 237 -3.88 3.81 7.31
C THR A 237 -3.52 2.38 7.72
N ASP A 238 -3.91 1.37 6.92
CA ASP A 238 -3.54 -0.03 7.18
C ASP A 238 -2.02 -0.23 7.20
N PHE A 239 -1.30 0.43 6.29
CA PHE A 239 0.15 0.42 6.21
C PHE A 239 0.82 0.97 7.47
N SER A 240 0.38 2.13 7.94
CA SER A 240 0.94 2.79 9.12
C SER A 240 0.80 1.94 10.39
N HIS A 241 -0.27 1.14 10.49
CA HIS A 241 -0.47 0.21 11.58
C HIS A 241 0.43 -1.03 11.50
N ARG A 242 0.70 -1.53 10.28
CA ARG A 242 1.49 -2.76 10.07
C ARG A 242 2.99 -2.51 10.09
N TYR A 243 3.42 -1.39 9.51
CA TYR A 243 4.83 -1.04 9.31
C TYR A 243 5.13 0.39 9.74
N PRO A 244 4.93 0.74 11.03
CA PRO A 244 5.14 2.11 11.50
C PRO A 244 6.58 2.59 11.30
N LYS A 245 7.56 1.68 11.40
CA LYS A 245 8.99 2.00 11.19
C LYS A 245 9.31 2.28 9.72
N ALA A 246 8.80 1.44 8.81
CA ALA A 246 8.98 1.65 7.36
C ALA A 246 8.30 2.94 6.89
N MET A 247 7.23 3.36 7.57
CA MET A 247 6.51 4.59 7.24
C MET A 247 7.09 5.85 7.88
N ARG A 248 8.17 5.75 8.68
CA ARG A 248 8.68 6.88 9.46
C ARG A 248 9.23 8.01 8.58
N TRP A 249 9.94 7.66 7.51
CA TRP A 249 10.54 8.62 6.58
C TRP A 249 9.52 9.49 5.83
N PHE A 250 8.27 9.03 5.71
CA PHE A 250 7.18 9.85 5.16
C PHE A 250 6.81 11.04 6.04
N LYS A 251 6.81 10.80 7.36
CA LYS A 251 6.35 11.74 8.38
C LYS A 251 7.46 12.69 8.79
N ASP A 252 8.65 12.13 8.97
CA ASP A 252 9.85 12.88 9.33
C ASP A 252 10.99 12.44 8.42
N PRO A 253 11.21 13.17 7.33
CA PRO A 253 12.25 12.85 6.37
C PRO A 253 13.63 13.30 6.78
N THR A 254 13.76 13.87 7.98
CA THR A 254 15.08 14.20 8.47
C THR A 254 15.94 12.94 8.40
N PRO A 255 17.15 13.03 7.85
CA PRO A 255 18.16 12.01 8.08
C PRO A 255 18.46 12.07 9.58
N SER A 256 17.60 11.49 10.39
CA SER A 256 17.70 11.51 11.85
C SER A 256 18.96 10.73 12.19
N ASP A 257 20.03 11.47 12.44
CA ASP A 257 21.12 11.20 13.38
C ASP A 257 21.34 9.72 13.71
N ALA A 258 22.11 9.03 12.87
CA ALA A 258 23.03 7.94 13.21
C ALA A 258 23.40 7.16 11.94
N MET A 259 24.34 7.66 11.15
CA MET A 259 25.37 6.75 10.67
C MET A 259 26.47 6.77 11.72
N PRO A 260 26.66 5.71 12.53
CA PRO A 260 27.94 5.49 13.17
C PRO A 260 29.03 5.27 12.12
#